data_AF-A0A2T0JPX7-F1
#
_entry.id   AF-A0A2T0JPX7-F1
#
_cell.length_a   1.000
_cell.length_b   1.000
_cell.length_c   1.000
_cell.angle_alpha   90.00
_cell.angle_beta   90.00
_cell.angle_gamma   90.00
#
_symmetry.space_group_name_H-M   'P 1'
#
loop_
_entity.id
_entity.type
_entity.pdbx_description
1 polymer ?
#
loop_
_entity_poly.entity_id
_entity_poly.type
_entity_poly.pdbx_seq_one_letter_code
_entity_poly.pdbx_strand_id
1 'polypeptide(L)'
;MPGKLELLAGWLPSRDWYTGPAGEPERVAAARFDDPAGEVGVETLIVRAGDGTLWHVPLTYRGAPLAGAEQWLVGTTEHSVLGTRWVYDAAGDPVYLAVAAEVIRTGGHEAAEEVETDGELVRREPSLRLRGSGTEPGELTVIRAIGETAGTGLAGTWDGGSALLVDG
;
A
#
# COMPACT_ATOMS: atom_id res chain seq x y z
N MET A 1 -5.41 14.63 14.61
CA MET A 1 -5.54 14.58 13.14
C MET A 1 -5.61 13.13 12.73
N PRO A 2 -6.37 12.79 11.68
CA PRO A 2 -6.68 11.40 11.40
C PRO A 2 -5.45 10.53 11.23
N GLY A 3 -5.53 9.38 11.90
CA GLY A 3 -4.65 8.26 11.64
C GLY A 3 -4.94 7.66 10.26
N LYS A 4 -4.05 6.78 9.81
CA LYS A 4 -4.17 6.11 8.51
C LYS A 4 -5.49 5.37 8.32
N LEU A 5 -5.90 4.59 9.31
CA LEU A 5 -7.15 3.82 9.24
C LEU A 5 -8.38 4.72 9.29
N GLU A 6 -8.32 5.83 10.03
CA GLU A 6 -9.38 6.84 10.05
C GLU A 6 -9.55 7.52 8.67
N LEU A 7 -8.45 7.83 7.97
CA LEU A 7 -8.51 8.29 6.58
C LEU A 7 -9.18 7.27 5.67
N LEU A 8 -8.80 5.99 5.78
CA LEU A 8 -9.39 4.92 4.98
C LEU A 8 -10.88 4.70 5.30
N ALA A 9 -11.30 4.86 6.56
CA ALA A 9 -12.69 4.72 6.97
C ALA A 9 -13.62 5.71 6.24
N GLY A 10 -13.14 6.95 6.04
CA GLY A 10 -13.88 7.96 5.27
C GLY A 10 -13.75 7.79 3.75
N TRP A 11 -12.62 7.29 3.27
CA TRP A 11 -12.33 7.20 1.85
C TRP A 11 -12.89 5.96 1.16
N LEU A 12 -12.78 4.77 1.77
CA LEU A 12 -13.20 3.50 1.16
C LEU A 12 -14.66 3.52 0.65
N PRO A 13 -15.66 4.01 1.40
CA PRO A 13 -17.06 4.01 0.94
C PRO A 13 -17.32 4.92 -0.26
N SER A 14 -16.39 5.81 -0.61
CA SER A 14 -16.50 6.68 -1.77
C SER A 14 -15.95 6.06 -3.05
N ARG A 15 -15.36 4.86 -2.98
CA ARG A 15 -14.74 4.17 -4.13
C ARG A 15 -15.74 3.26 -4.80
N ASP A 16 -15.73 3.25 -6.13
CA ASP A 16 -16.63 2.45 -6.98
C ASP A 16 -16.38 0.93 -6.87
N TRP A 17 -15.13 0.54 -6.62
CA TRP A 17 -14.73 -0.85 -6.41
C TRP A 17 -14.99 -1.36 -5.00
N TYR A 18 -15.33 -0.50 -4.03
CA TYR A 18 -15.59 -0.89 -2.66
C TYR A 18 -17.07 -1.22 -2.45
N THR A 19 -17.37 -2.46 -2.07
CA THR A 19 -18.74 -2.97 -1.94
C THR A 19 -19.22 -3.15 -0.49
N GLY A 20 -18.36 -2.83 0.50
CA GLY A 20 -18.69 -2.98 1.91
C GLY A 20 -19.47 -1.79 2.49
N PRO A 21 -20.10 -1.94 3.68
CA PRO A 21 -20.61 -0.80 4.43
C PRO A 21 -19.49 0.08 4.96
N ALA A 22 -19.77 1.38 5.17
CA ALA A 22 -18.85 2.28 5.83
C ALA A 22 -18.50 1.82 7.26
N GLY A 23 -17.23 1.96 7.63
CA GLY A 23 -16.72 1.55 8.93
C GLY A 23 -15.21 1.69 8.99
N GLU A 24 -14.66 1.64 10.20
CA GLU A 24 -13.21 1.67 10.38
C GLU A 24 -12.59 0.33 9.94
N PRO A 25 -11.65 0.33 8.98
CA PRO A 25 -11.01 -0.88 8.53
C PRO A 25 -9.98 -1.38 9.56
N GLU A 26 -9.88 -2.70 9.70
CA GLU A 26 -8.84 -3.35 10.50
C GLU A 26 -7.62 -3.60 9.61
N ARG A 27 -6.42 -3.21 10.07
CA ARG A 27 -5.17 -3.57 9.38
C ARG A 27 -4.81 -5.02 9.64
N VAL A 28 -4.77 -5.84 8.59
CA VAL A 28 -4.33 -7.25 8.66
C VAL A 28 -2.83 -7.34 8.47
N ALA A 29 -2.29 -6.68 7.45
CA ALA A 29 -0.86 -6.76 7.13
C ALA A 29 -0.40 -5.50 6.36
N ALA A 30 0.89 -5.22 6.40
CA ALA A 30 1.49 -4.09 5.70
C ALA A 30 2.94 -4.39 5.30
N ALA A 31 3.33 -3.84 4.15
CA ALA A 31 4.69 -3.84 3.64
C ALA A 31 5.04 -2.46 3.09
N ARG A 32 6.32 -2.09 3.16
CA ARG A 32 6.84 -0.84 2.61
C ARG A 32 7.74 -1.12 1.43
N PHE A 33 7.88 -0.12 0.58
CA PHE A 33 8.93 -0.06 -0.41
C PHE A 33 9.79 1.18 -0.19
N ASP A 34 11.00 1.14 -0.71
CA ASP A 34 11.86 2.31 -0.79
C ASP A 34 11.56 3.06 -2.09
N ASP A 35 11.27 4.35 -1.97
CA ASP A 35 11.34 5.28 -3.10
C ASP A 35 12.82 5.52 -3.42
N PRO A 36 13.31 5.25 -4.64
CA PRO A 36 14.70 5.52 -5.02
C PRO A 36 15.13 6.97 -4.84
N ALA A 37 14.19 7.93 -4.88
CA ALA A 37 14.46 9.34 -4.63
C ALA A 37 14.39 9.72 -3.13
N GLY A 38 13.80 8.87 -2.30
CA GLY A 38 13.63 9.11 -0.86
C GLY A 38 12.58 10.17 -0.49
N GLU A 39 11.73 10.60 -1.41
CA GLU A 39 10.80 11.72 -1.23
C GLU A 39 9.38 11.28 -0.87
N VAL A 40 9.00 10.10 -1.35
CA VAL A 40 7.66 9.52 -1.20
C VAL A 40 7.71 8.31 -0.29
N GLY A 41 6.89 8.31 0.76
CA GLY A 41 6.65 7.09 1.51
C GLY A 41 5.76 6.17 0.68
N VAL A 42 6.19 4.94 0.43
CA VAL A 42 5.46 3.96 -0.39
C VAL A 42 5.14 2.73 0.43
N GLU A 43 3.88 2.33 0.47
CA GLU A 43 3.46 1.12 1.17
C GLU A 43 2.27 0.44 0.52
N THR A 44 2.04 -0.80 0.93
CA THR A 44 0.81 -1.53 0.67
C THR A 44 0.23 -2.12 1.94
N LEU A 45 -1.10 -2.09 2.03
CA LEU A 45 -1.88 -2.59 3.15
C LEU A 45 -2.82 -3.69 2.70
N ILE A 46 -2.93 -4.72 3.52
CA ILE A 46 -4.11 -5.59 3.54
C ILE A 46 -4.99 -5.13 4.69
N VAL A 47 -6.21 -4.73 4.38
CA VAL A 47 -7.21 -4.32 5.38
C VAL A 47 -8.45 -5.18 5.31
N ARG A 48 -9.03 -5.48 6.46
CA ARG A 48 -10.36 -6.09 6.57
C ARG A 48 -11.38 -4.98 6.76
N ALA A 49 -12.39 -4.93 5.91
CA ALA A 49 -13.42 -3.89 5.97
C ALA A 49 -14.79 -4.41 5.52
N GLY A 50 -15.83 -3.66 5.89
CA GLY A 50 -17.19 -3.98 5.50
C GLY A 50 -17.71 -5.26 6.15
N ASP A 51 -18.04 -6.26 5.33
CA ASP A 51 -18.55 -7.57 5.74
C ASP A 51 -17.44 -8.58 6.11
N GLY A 52 -16.21 -8.11 6.29
CA GLY A 52 -15.05 -8.94 6.59
C GLY A 52 -14.18 -9.26 5.36
N THR A 53 -14.54 -8.72 4.20
CA THR A 53 -13.73 -8.78 2.97
C THR A 53 -12.35 -8.17 3.18
N LEU A 54 -11.34 -8.81 2.60
CA LEU A 54 -9.97 -8.30 2.56
C LEU A 54 -9.75 -7.42 1.32
N TRP A 55 -9.18 -6.25 1.54
CA TRP A 55 -8.88 -5.26 0.52
C TRP A 55 -7.39 -4.96 0.50
N HIS A 56 -6.82 -4.90 -0.70
CA HIS A 56 -5.49 -4.39 -0.96
C HIS A 56 -5.57 -2.89 -1.26
N VAL A 57 -4.91 -2.10 -0.40
CA VAL A 57 -4.91 -0.64 -0.46
C VAL A 57 -3.46 -0.15 -0.46
N PRO A 58 -2.87 0.11 -1.63
CA PRO A 58 -1.55 0.71 -1.70
C PRO A 58 -1.66 2.23 -1.49
N LEU A 59 -0.73 2.79 -0.70
CA LEU A 59 -0.72 4.20 -0.34
C LEU A 59 0.63 4.85 -0.62
N THR A 60 0.59 6.10 -1.08
CA THR A 60 1.76 6.98 -1.09
C THR A 60 1.57 8.15 -0.14
N TYR A 61 2.67 8.60 0.46
CA TYR A 61 2.74 9.74 1.34
C TYR A 61 3.67 10.78 0.73
N ARG A 62 3.15 11.92 0.30
CA ARG A 62 3.91 13.01 -0.32
C ARG A 62 4.02 14.23 0.57
N GLY A 63 5.11 14.99 0.42
CA GLY A 63 5.34 16.25 1.16
C GLY A 63 4.68 17.47 0.53
N ALA A 64 4.04 17.29 -0.63
CA ALA A 64 3.26 18.31 -1.34
C ALA A 64 2.15 17.61 -2.15
N PRO A 65 1.09 18.33 -2.55
CA PRO A 65 0.07 17.79 -3.45
C PRO A 65 0.69 17.31 -4.77
N LEU A 66 0.22 16.16 -5.26
CA LEU A 66 0.48 15.65 -6.60
C LEU A 66 -0.52 16.27 -7.59
N ALA A 67 -0.03 17.10 -8.50
CA ALA A 67 -0.86 17.76 -9.51
C ALA A 67 -1.53 16.75 -10.44
N GLY A 68 -2.85 16.91 -10.66
CA GLY A 68 -3.63 16.05 -11.56
C GLY A 68 -4.02 14.68 -10.98
N ALA A 69 -3.76 14.46 -9.68
CA ALA A 69 -4.10 13.23 -8.97
C ALA A 69 -5.18 13.46 -7.87
N GLU A 70 -5.96 14.54 -7.97
CA GLU A 70 -6.96 14.93 -6.96
C GLU A 70 -8.00 13.82 -6.73
N GLN A 71 -8.36 13.05 -7.76
CA GLN A 71 -9.27 11.90 -7.68
C GLN A 71 -8.70 10.74 -6.83
N TRP A 72 -7.38 10.66 -6.72
CA TRP A 72 -6.66 9.65 -5.96
C TRP A 72 -6.34 10.10 -4.52
N LEU A 73 -6.63 11.36 -4.17
CA LEU A 73 -6.37 11.86 -2.82
C LEU A 73 -7.27 11.13 -1.82
N VAL A 74 -6.64 10.48 -0.85
CA VAL A 74 -7.32 9.86 0.31
C VAL A 74 -7.55 10.92 1.39
N GLY A 75 -6.55 11.79 1.62
CA GLY A 75 -6.63 12.89 2.57
C GLY A 75 -5.26 13.41 2.99
N THR A 76 -5.21 14.15 4.09
CA THR A 76 -3.96 14.74 4.62
C THR A 76 -3.70 14.36 6.07
N THR A 77 -2.42 14.20 6.43
CA THR A 77 -1.97 13.85 7.77
C THR A 77 -0.57 14.48 8.10
N GLU A 78 -0.45 15.40 9.05
CA GLU A 78 0.69 15.80 9.90
C GLU A 78 1.50 14.65 10.50
N HIS A 79 2.72 14.53 10.01
CA HIS A 79 3.79 13.81 10.67
C HIS A 79 4.50 14.74 11.66
N SER A 80 4.83 14.27 12.87
CA SER A 80 5.48 15.08 13.91
C SER A 80 6.81 15.70 13.48
N VAL A 81 7.54 15.04 12.57
CA VAL A 81 8.83 15.51 12.02
C VAL A 81 8.71 16.08 10.60
N LEU A 82 7.87 15.49 9.75
CA LEU A 82 7.84 15.80 8.31
C LEU A 82 6.74 16.82 7.95
N GLY A 83 5.94 17.26 8.92
CA GLY A 83 4.80 18.14 8.71
C GLY A 83 3.67 17.46 7.92
N THR A 84 2.84 18.26 7.25
CA THR A 84 1.70 17.80 6.47
C THR A 84 2.13 16.80 5.39
N ARG A 85 1.46 15.65 5.35
CA ARG A 85 1.57 14.65 4.30
C ARG A 85 0.27 14.54 3.53
N TRP A 86 0.37 14.48 2.21
CA TRP A 86 -0.73 14.16 1.32
C TRP A 86 -0.72 12.66 1.05
N VAL A 87 -1.83 12.01 1.38
CA VAL A 87 -1.99 10.56 1.27
C VAL A 87 -2.81 10.27 0.03
N TYR A 88 -2.25 9.48 -0.90
CA TYR A 88 -2.90 9.09 -2.14
C TYR A 88 -3.12 7.59 -2.19
N ASP A 89 -4.18 7.17 -2.88
CA ASP A 89 -4.30 5.83 -3.42
C ASP A 89 -3.22 5.64 -4.48
N ALA A 90 -2.27 4.79 -4.16
CA ALA A 90 -1.02 4.67 -4.91
C ALA A 90 -1.22 4.07 -6.30
N ALA A 91 -2.39 3.49 -6.59
CA ALA A 91 -2.72 3.05 -7.94
C ALA A 91 -2.72 4.21 -8.96
N GLY A 92 -2.92 5.45 -8.49
CA GLY A 92 -2.81 6.66 -9.30
C GLY A 92 -1.46 7.37 -9.22
N ASP A 93 -0.49 6.82 -8.48
CA ASP A 93 0.77 7.47 -8.20
C ASP A 93 1.92 6.83 -9.02
N PRO A 94 2.61 7.60 -9.89
CA PRO A 94 3.67 7.05 -10.74
C PRO A 94 4.87 6.50 -9.96
N VAL A 95 5.12 6.98 -8.73
CA VAL A 95 6.23 6.47 -7.92
C VAL A 95 5.94 5.05 -7.45
N TYR A 96 4.72 4.78 -6.97
CA TYR A 96 4.35 3.42 -6.58
C TYR A 96 4.38 2.46 -7.77
N LEU A 97 3.83 2.87 -8.92
CA LEU A 97 3.81 2.03 -10.12
C LEU A 97 5.22 1.70 -10.62
N ALA A 98 6.14 2.67 -10.60
CA ALA A 98 7.54 2.44 -10.97
C ALA A 98 8.25 1.48 -10.01
N VAL A 99 8.04 1.65 -8.71
CA VAL A 99 8.63 0.79 -7.68
C VAL A 99 8.06 -0.63 -7.75
N ALA A 100 6.74 -0.79 -7.90
CA ALA A 100 6.10 -2.08 -8.08
C ALA A 100 6.60 -2.79 -9.35
N ALA A 101 6.71 -2.07 -10.47
CA ALA A 101 7.25 -2.60 -11.72
C ALA A 101 8.68 -3.12 -11.53
N GLU A 102 9.53 -2.39 -10.81
CA GLU A 102 10.92 -2.82 -10.58
C GLU A 102 11.00 -4.04 -9.66
N VAL A 103 10.18 -4.10 -8.61
CA VAL A 103 10.09 -5.28 -7.74
C VAL A 103 9.62 -6.50 -8.54
N ILE A 104 8.61 -6.34 -9.39
CA ILE A 104 8.11 -7.38 -10.30
C ILE A 104 9.24 -7.85 -11.22
N ARG A 105 9.89 -6.93 -11.93
CA ARG A 105 10.97 -7.19 -12.89
C ARG A 105 12.11 -7.98 -12.28
N THR A 106 12.55 -7.60 -11.09
CA THR A 106 13.72 -8.17 -10.41
C THR A 106 13.41 -9.43 -9.60
N GLY A 107 12.13 -9.74 -9.39
CA GLY A 107 11.73 -10.74 -8.40
C GLY A 107 12.06 -10.31 -6.97
N GLY A 108 12.10 -8.99 -6.73
CA GLY A 108 12.43 -8.37 -5.46
C GLY A 108 11.35 -8.59 -4.38
N HIS A 109 11.50 -7.88 -3.27
CA HIS A 109 10.64 -7.97 -2.09
C HIS A 109 10.53 -6.61 -1.38
N GLU A 110 9.77 -6.57 -0.28
CA GLU A 110 9.57 -5.39 0.55
C GLU A 110 10.87 -4.83 1.14
N ALA A 111 10.85 -3.53 1.45
CA ALA A 111 11.90 -2.87 2.20
C ALA A 111 11.93 -3.36 3.66
N ALA A 112 13.12 -3.32 4.28
CA ALA A 112 13.27 -3.63 5.69
C ALA A 112 12.65 -2.52 6.55
N GLU A 113 11.83 -2.88 7.54
CA GLU A 113 11.35 -1.93 8.55
C GLU A 113 12.24 -2.05 9.78
N GLU A 114 12.91 -0.96 10.15
CA GLU A 114 13.65 -0.84 11.40
C GLU A 114 12.85 0.03 12.37
N VAL A 115 12.71 -0.44 13.60
CA VAL A 115 12.00 0.27 14.66
C VAL A 115 12.93 0.45 15.85
N GLU A 116 12.90 1.64 16.45
CA GLU A 116 13.61 1.85 17.72
C GLU A 116 12.82 1.20 18.86
N THR A 117 13.43 0.22 19.53
CA THR A 117 12.88 -0.45 20.71
C THR A 117 13.92 -0.34 21.82
N ASP A 118 13.55 0.28 22.93
CA ASP A 118 14.44 0.51 24.09
C ASP A 118 15.77 1.20 23.73
N GLY A 119 15.77 2.07 22.72
CA GLY A 119 16.95 2.80 22.24
C GLY A 119 17.84 2.05 21.26
N GLU A 120 17.45 0.84 20.84
CA GLU A 120 18.14 0.07 19.79
C GLU A 120 17.29 0.01 18.51
N LEU A 121 17.94 0.16 17.35
CA LEU A 121 17.31 -0.10 16.06
C LEU A 121 17.20 -1.61 15.84
N VAL A 122 15.97 -2.12 15.88
CA VAL A 122 15.67 -3.53 15.67
C VAL A 122 14.92 -3.69 14.36
N ARG A 123 15.39 -4.62 13.52
CA ARG A 123 14.65 -5.01 12.32
C ARG A 123 13.36 -5.71 12.71
N ARG A 124 12.23 -5.15 12.29
CA ARG A 124 10.91 -5.72 12.48
C ARG A 124 10.65 -6.80 11.45
N GLU A 125 10.09 -7.92 11.90
CA GLU A 125 9.59 -8.94 10.98
C GLU A 125 8.36 -8.40 10.21
N PRO A 126 8.37 -8.41 8.86
CA PRO A 126 7.28 -7.87 8.07
C PRO A 126 6.00 -8.71 8.25
N SER A 127 4.89 -8.02 8.52
CA SER A 127 3.56 -8.64 8.58
C SER A 127 3.02 -9.05 7.22
N LEU A 128 3.50 -8.42 6.14
CA LEU A 128 3.24 -8.75 4.75
C LEU A 128 4.58 -8.93 4.05
N ARG A 129 4.82 -10.11 3.51
CA ARG A 129 5.97 -10.37 2.62
C ARG A 129 5.54 -10.20 1.18
N LEU A 130 6.37 -9.55 0.40
CA LEU A 130 6.14 -9.30 -1.01
C LEU A 130 7.12 -10.09 -1.85
N ARG A 131 6.68 -10.49 -3.04
CA ARG A 131 7.53 -11.16 -4.02
C ARG A 131 7.12 -10.78 -5.43
N GLY A 132 8.05 -10.17 -6.17
CA GLY A 132 7.90 -10.02 -7.62
C GLY A 132 8.08 -11.35 -8.35
N SER A 133 7.46 -11.47 -9.53
CA SER A 133 7.53 -12.66 -10.38
C SER A 133 8.87 -12.87 -11.07
N GLY A 134 9.71 -11.84 -11.20
CA GLY A 134 10.95 -11.88 -11.98
C GLY A 134 10.70 -11.84 -13.49
N THR A 135 9.58 -11.25 -13.91
CA THR A 135 9.16 -11.14 -15.31
C THR A 135 9.10 -9.67 -15.73
N GLU A 136 9.26 -9.39 -17.02
CA GLU A 136 9.09 -8.03 -17.53
C GLU A 136 7.62 -7.59 -17.33
N PRO A 137 7.37 -6.52 -16.56
CA PRO A 137 6.00 -6.07 -16.30
C PRO A 137 5.41 -5.38 -17.55
N GLY A 138 4.16 -5.70 -17.85
CA GLY A 138 3.29 -4.97 -18.77
C GLY A 138 2.62 -3.78 -18.10
N GLU A 139 1.38 -3.51 -18.49
CA GLU A 139 0.55 -2.50 -17.83
C GLU A 139 0.12 -3.01 -16.44
N LEU A 140 0.49 -2.28 -15.39
CA LEU A 140 0.20 -2.70 -14.03
C LEU A 140 -1.26 -2.46 -13.65
N THR A 141 -1.90 -3.48 -13.11
CA THR A 141 -3.25 -3.37 -12.54
C THR A 141 -3.22 -3.70 -11.05
N VAL A 142 -3.61 -2.74 -10.22
CA VAL A 142 -3.75 -2.94 -8.77
C VAL A 142 -5.02 -3.75 -8.49
N ILE A 143 -4.85 -4.93 -7.91
CA ILE A 143 -5.96 -5.80 -7.49
C ILE A 143 -6.53 -5.24 -6.18
N ARG A 144 -7.83 -4.94 -6.14
CA ARG A 144 -8.47 -4.26 -4.99
C ARG A 144 -9.04 -5.23 -3.97
N ALA A 145 -10.01 -6.05 -4.37
CA ALA A 145 -10.57 -7.08 -3.51
C ALA A 145 -9.65 -8.31 -3.55
N ILE A 146 -9.27 -8.82 -2.38
CA ILE A 146 -8.44 -10.01 -2.28
C ILE A 146 -9.33 -11.23 -2.42
N GLY A 147 -9.03 -12.05 -3.43
CA GLY A 147 -9.65 -13.34 -3.69
C GLY A 147 -8.68 -14.22 -4.47
N GLU A 148 -9.17 -15.32 -5.02
CA GLU A 148 -8.37 -16.17 -5.90
C GLU A 148 -8.08 -15.43 -7.20
N THR A 149 -6.85 -14.92 -7.32
CA THR A 149 -6.34 -14.33 -8.56
C THR A 149 -5.06 -15.04 -8.93
N ALA A 150 -5.05 -15.65 -10.12
CA ALA A 150 -3.85 -16.22 -10.72
C ALA A 150 -3.29 -15.22 -11.74
N GLY A 151 -1.97 -15.03 -11.75
CA GLY A 151 -1.32 -14.10 -12.66
C GLY A 151 0.17 -14.00 -12.39
N THR A 152 0.83 -13.10 -13.13
CA THR A 152 2.22 -12.70 -12.92
C THR A 152 2.25 -11.27 -12.38
N GLY A 153 3.27 -10.93 -11.61
CA GLY A 153 3.34 -9.61 -10.97
C GLY A 153 3.78 -9.68 -9.52
N LEU A 154 3.17 -8.87 -8.68
CA LEU A 154 3.54 -8.72 -7.27
C LEU A 154 2.61 -9.57 -6.39
N ALA A 155 3.15 -10.62 -5.80
CA ALA A 155 2.44 -11.43 -4.80
C ALA A 155 2.72 -10.93 -3.38
N GLY A 156 1.73 -11.09 -2.50
CA GLY A 156 1.82 -10.84 -1.07
C GLY A 156 1.45 -12.08 -0.26
N THR A 157 2.13 -12.29 0.86
CA THR A 157 1.86 -13.35 1.84
C THR A 157 1.86 -12.78 3.24
N TRP A 158 0.84 -13.10 4.04
CA TRP A 158 0.67 -12.67 5.42
C TRP A 158 0.11 -13.82 6.28
N ASP A 159 -0.03 -13.59 7.58
CA ASP A 159 -0.67 -14.59 8.45
C ASP A 159 -2.16 -14.75 8.09
N GLY A 160 -2.53 -15.93 7.62
CA GLY A 160 -3.89 -16.25 7.18
C GLY A 160 -4.15 -16.09 5.68
N GLY A 161 -3.15 -15.79 4.84
CA GLY A 161 -3.37 -15.81 3.39
C GLY A 161 -2.20 -15.40 2.50
N SER A 162 -2.41 -15.59 1.20
CA SER A 162 -1.57 -15.03 0.14
C SER A 162 -2.44 -14.67 -1.07
N ALA A 163 -1.99 -13.70 -1.86
CA ALA A 163 -2.68 -13.28 -3.07
C ALA A 163 -1.74 -12.56 -4.04
N LEU A 164 -2.13 -12.49 -5.32
CA LEU A 164 -1.61 -11.49 -6.24
C LEU A 164 -2.17 -10.12 -5.84
N LEU A 165 -1.30 -9.12 -5.70
CA LEU A 165 -1.66 -7.76 -5.29
C LEU A 165 -1.62 -6.77 -6.46
N VAL A 166 -0.68 -6.97 -7.38
CA VAL A 166 -0.57 -6.21 -8.63
C VAL A 166 -0.33 -7.21 -9.75
N ASP A 167 -1.19 -7.18 -10.76
CA ASP A 167 -1.01 -7.93 -12.01
C ASP A 167 -0.12 -7.12 -12.96
N GLY A 168 0.82 -7.80 -13.62
CA GLY A 168 1.88 -7.19 -14.42
C GLY A 168 2.62 -8.17 -15.31
#